data_AF-A0A1B9DXI6-F1
#
_entry.id   AF-A0A1B9DXI6-F1
#
_cell.length_a   1.000
_cell.length_b   1.000
_cell.length_c   1.000
_cell.angle_alpha   90.00
_cell.angle_beta   90.00
_cell.angle_gamma   90.00
#
_symmetry.space_group_name_H-M   'P 1'
#
loop_
_entity.id
_entity.type
_entity.pdbx_description
1 polymer ?
#
loop_
_entity_poly.entity_id
_entity_poly.type
_entity_poly.pdbx_seq_one_letter_code
_entity_poly.pdbx_strand_id
1 'polypeptide(L)'
;MIKKLVLLGLIVAQFTTSCSSDNTEILPENASLNDQIANLIKQPYSKLTPAEQKVKLEAEANAMLVEMDHSKTSGAIEAIQNLENLLNVSSVAIFNNKNNNQITDVLNVAGTYGIYTWNNTTKAWIKTASSSELKFIFPAKANQTTNNATLVSKAVESTVKVKIIDTYGQWNFDTYTYSQDINDEIFLPTSVDAILTIDNVQAAIFTTKATYSNGKETPDESSFKMVLSDGYTYEMSGKKGDSNSTQSAFTYKNKNLVKYNFGSTAKIDALLQDDALTAYRGKANGLVELMDNFIIVADTDLAGLADGETALEKSLTNPSFPDYADPKADFKAYYTAKNSYNLKLSEGNAANYNKNTKLILVSKKEGTKIADVVMRSEKGYSQTNSLPVWVANSYSTNGGYWSWNNGASVTTQNYDETLYLKFNDNTEVEMSAYFSTGFDTLEKKFEEFLKSFEK
;
A
#
# COMPACT_ATOMS: atom_id res chain seq x y z
N MET A 1 -15.56 8.36 -24.30
CA MET A 1 -15.65 7.14 -23.46
C MET A 1 -15.83 5.81 -24.23
N ILE A 2 -15.79 5.76 -25.57
CA ILE A 2 -15.84 4.51 -26.37
C ILE A 2 -14.46 4.06 -26.91
N LYS A 3 -13.37 4.78 -26.61
CA LYS A 3 -12.01 4.45 -27.10
C LYS A 3 -11.18 3.56 -26.17
N LYS A 4 -11.60 3.30 -24.92
CA LYS A 4 -10.83 2.52 -23.93
C LYS A 4 -11.18 1.02 -23.90
N LEU A 5 -12.31 0.60 -24.47
CA LEU A 5 -12.79 -0.80 -24.42
C LEU A 5 -12.29 -1.69 -25.57
N VAL A 6 -11.88 -1.11 -26.70
CA VAL A 6 -11.44 -1.89 -27.88
C VAL A 6 -9.98 -2.36 -27.76
N LEU A 7 -9.18 -1.72 -26.90
CA LEU A 7 -7.76 -2.08 -26.71
C LEU A 7 -7.57 -3.29 -25.77
N LEU A 8 -8.46 -3.50 -24.79
CA LEU A 8 -8.43 -4.67 -23.91
C LEU A 8 -8.77 -5.99 -24.65
N GLY A 9 -9.51 -5.93 -25.76
CA GLY A 9 -9.94 -7.11 -26.52
C GLY A 9 -8.88 -7.72 -27.45
N LEU A 10 -7.73 -7.08 -27.63
CA LEU A 10 -6.68 -7.52 -28.57
C LEU A 10 -5.41 -8.05 -27.89
N ILE A 11 -5.22 -7.81 -26.59
CA ILE A 11 -4.01 -8.21 -25.84
C ILE A 11 -4.07 -9.69 -25.38
N VAL A 12 -5.26 -10.31 -25.34
CA VAL A 12 -5.43 -11.73 -24.95
C VAL A 12 -4.97 -12.71 -26.04
N ALA A 13 -4.77 -12.26 -27.29
CA ALA A 13 -4.44 -13.15 -28.40
C ALA A 13 -2.94 -13.54 -28.54
N GLN A 14 -2.03 -13.03 -27.70
CA GLN A 14 -0.58 -13.20 -27.92
C GLN A 14 0.18 -14.12 -26.94
N PHE A 15 -0.47 -14.80 -26.00
CA PHE A 15 0.23 -15.73 -25.09
C PHE A 15 0.44 -17.16 -25.64
N THR A 16 0.32 -17.43 -26.94
CA THR A 16 0.50 -18.80 -27.49
C THR A 16 1.50 -19.00 -28.63
N THR A 17 2.34 -18.03 -29.00
CA THR A 17 3.39 -18.30 -30.00
C THR A 17 4.81 -18.04 -29.48
N SER A 18 5.41 -19.16 -29.07
CA SER A 18 6.83 -19.45 -28.86
C SER A 18 7.78 -18.96 -29.98
N CYS A 19 9.02 -18.66 -29.58
CA CYS A 19 10.30 -18.72 -30.30
C CYS A 19 10.33 -18.63 -31.84
N SER A 20 11.09 -17.68 -32.40
CA SER A 20 12.35 -17.97 -33.14
C SER A 20 12.97 -16.75 -33.85
N SER A 21 14.31 -16.81 -33.88
CA SER A 21 15.33 -16.20 -34.77
C SER A 21 15.41 -14.69 -35.02
N ASP A 22 16.65 -14.22 -34.86
CA ASP A 22 17.23 -12.99 -35.40
C ASP A 22 16.75 -12.66 -36.81
N ASN A 23 16.27 -11.42 -37.00
CA ASN A 23 16.45 -10.66 -38.23
C ASN A 23 16.10 -9.20 -37.98
N THR A 24 17.05 -8.31 -38.28
CA THR A 24 16.83 -6.86 -38.38
C THR A 24 16.13 -6.59 -39.71
N GLU A 25 14.81 -6.82 -39.75
CA GLU A 25 13.99 -6.43 -40.91
C GLU A 25 13.37 -5.05 -40.67
N ILE A 26 13.70 -4.12 -41.56
CA ILE A 26 13.00 -2.85 -41.72
C ILE A 26 11.57 -3.20 -42.17
N LEU A 27 10.57 -2.87 -41.34
CA LEU A 27 9.17 -3.19 -41.63
C LEU A 27 8.67 -2.47 -42.89
N PRO A 28 7.82 -3.12 -43.71
CA PRO A 28 7.09 -2.44 -44.76
C PRO A 28 6.16 -1.35 -44.19
N GLU A 29 5.97 -0.26 -44.92
CA GLU A 29 5.10 0.89 -44.58
C GLU A 29 3.62 0.51 -44.30
N ASN A 30 3.23 -0.74 -44.54
CA ASN A 30 1.88 -1.28 -44.37
C ASN A 30 1.77 -2.36 -43.27
N ALA A 31 2.76 -2.49 -42.37
CA ALA A 31 2.72 -3.46 -41.28
C ALA A 31 1.58 -3.16 -40.30
N SER A 32 0.93 -4.19 -39.74
CA SER A 32 -0.14 -3.99 -38.76
C SER A 32 0.40 -3.32 -37.49
N LEU A 33 -0.44 -2.59 -36.75
CA LEU A 33 -0.03 -1.96 -35.47
C LEU A 33 0.61 -2.98 -34.51
N ASN A 34 0.13 -4.22 -34.54
CA ASN A 34 0.66 -5.31 -33.73
C ASN A 34 2.08 -5.71 -34.16
N ASP A 35 2.36 -5.76 -35.47
CA ASP A 35 3.70 -6.07 -35.98
C ASP A 35 4.69 -4.95 -35.67
N GLN A 36 4.23 -3.70 -35.73
CA GLN A 36 5.02 -2.54 -35.33
C GLN A 36 5.37 -2.58 -33.83
N ILE A 37 4.39 -2.86 -32.96
CA ILE A 37 4.62 -3.02 -31.51
C ILE A 37 5.57 -4.19 -31.23
N ALA A 38 5.36 -5.34 -31.87
CA ALA A 38 6.19 -6.53 -31.70
C ALA A 38 7.65 -6.28 -32.07
N ASN A 39 7.91 -5.46 -33.09
CA ASN A 39 9.27 -5.05 -33.44
C ASN A 39 9.84 -3.99 -32.51
N LEU A 40 9.02 -3.03 -32.04
CA LEU A 40 9.45 -2.04 -31.05
C LEU A 40 9.91 -2.69 -29.74
N ILE A 41 9.21 -3.72 -29.26
CA ILE A 41 9.57 -4.45 -28.02
C ILE A 41 10.97 -5.06 -28.12
N LYS A 42 11.38 -5.51 -29.31
CA LYS A 42 12.71 -6.10 -29.55
C LYS A 42 13.83 -5.06 -29.61
N GLN A 43 13.51 -3.80 -29.88
CA GLN A 43 14.52 -2.75 -30.03
C GLN A 43 14.96 -2.17 -28.69
N PRO A 44 16.23 -1.78 -28.55
CA PRO A 44 16.72 -1.17 -27.33
C PRO A 44 16.15 0.23 -27.11
N TYR A 45 15.84 0.61 -25.85
CA TYR A 45 15.25 1.92 -25.52
C TYR A 45 16.11 3.09 -26.01
N SER A 46 17.43 2.92 -25.97
CA SER A 46 18.43 3.89 -26.45
C SER A 46 18.33 4.23 -27.95
N LYS A 47 17.67 3.39 -28.76
CA LYS A 47 17.50 3.61 -30.22
C LYS A 47 16.12 4.15 -30.60
N LEU A 48 15.20 4.25 -29.64
CA LEU A 48 13.82 4.65 -29.86
C LEU A 48 13.64 6.16 -29.65
N THR A 49 12.80 6.78 -30.45
CA THR A 49 12.29 8.13 -30.20
C THR A 49 11.45 8.16 -28.93
N PRO A 50 11.29 9.31 -28.24
CA PRO A 50 10.42 9.40 -27.07
C PRO A 50 8.99 8.88 -27.29
N ALA A 51 8.43 9.06 -28.49
CA ALA A 51 7.11 8.51 -28.84
C ALA A 51 7.12 6.97 -28.89
N GLU A 52 8.14 6.37 -29.50
CA GLU A 52 8.31 4.91 -29.55
C GLU A 52 8.63 4.32 -28.17
N GLN A 53 9.42 5.02 -27.35
CA GLN A 53 9.69 4.63 -25.96
C GLN A 53 8.39 4.55 -25.14
N LYS A 54 7.44 5.46 -25.34
CA LYS A 54 6.12 5.42 -24.70
C LYS A 54 5.33 4.19 -25.12
N VAL A 55 5.25 3.91 -26.43
CA VAL A 55 4.51 2.75 -26.95
C VAL A 55 5.11 1.45 -26.41
N LYS A 56 6.45 1.34 -26.39
CA LYS A 56 7.13 0.20 -25.81
C LYS A 56 6.87 0.06 -24.31
N LEU A 57 6.95 1.17 -23.55
CA LEU A 57 6.65 1.20 -22.11
C LEU A 57 5.22 0.73 -21.83
N GLU A 58 4.25 1.20 -22.61
CA GLU A 58 2.84 0.79 -22.48
C GLU A 58 2.66 -0.71 -22.72
N ALA A 59 3.30 -1.26 -23.75
CA ALA A 59 3.21 -2.68 -24.07
C ALA A 59 3.83 -3.56 -22.96
N GLU A 60 5.01 -3.18 -22.46
CA GLU A 60 5.68 -3.91 -21.37
C GLU A 60 4.93 -3.78 -20.04
N ALA A 61 4.33 -2.61 -19.74
CA ALA A 61 3.48 -2.42 -18.56
C ALA A 61 2.19 -3.25 -18.63
N ASN A 62 1.53 -3.31 -19.79
CA ASN A 62 0.36 -4.15 -19.99
C ASN A 62 0.66 -5.64 -19.82
N ALA A 63 1.82 -6.11 -20.29
CA ALA A 63 2.26 -7.49 -20.07
C ALA A 63 2.46 -7.79 -18.57
N MET A 64 3.01 -6.83 -17.81
CA MET A 64 3.09 -6.93 -16.34
C MET A 64 1.70 -7.11 -15.71
N LEU A 65 0.74 -6.26 -16.10
CA LEU A 65 -0.61 -6.27 -15.54
C LEU A 65 -1.32 -7.61 -15.79
N VAL A 66 -1.10 -8.24 -16.95
CA VAL A 66 -1.64 -9.58 -17.24
C VAL A 66 -1.07 -10.63 -16.28
N GLU A 67 0.25 -10.63 -16.08
CA GLU A 67 0.88 -11.57 -15.13
C GLU A 67 0.43 -11.29 -13.69
N MET A 68 0.21 -10.03 -13.31
CA MET A 68 -0.35 -9.69 -12.00
C MET A 68 -1.82 -10.08 -11.86
N ASP A 69 -2.62 -10.05 -12.92
CA ASP A 69 -4.04 -10.43 -12.90
C ASP A 69 -4.25 -11.91 -12.56
N HIS A 70 -3.32 -12.78 -12.99
CA HIS A 70 -3.32 -14.20 -12.64
C HIS A 70 -3.25 -14.47 -11.12
N SER A 71 -2.79 -13.51 -10.29
CA SER A 71 -2.75 -13.67 -8.83
C SER A 71 -4.14 -13.65 -8.20
N LYS A 72 -5.13 -13.04 -8.87
CA LYS A 72 -6.49 -12.84 -8.33
C LYS A 72 -7.27 -14.14 -8.18
N THR A 73 -6.82 -15.22 -8.82
CA THR A 73 -7.46 -16.55 -8.83
C THR A 73 -6.79 -17.56 -7.91
N SER A 74 -5.85 -17.14 -7.07
CA SER A 74 -5.17 -18.06 -6.15
C SER A 74 -6.14 -18.64 -5.12
N GLY A 75 -6.36 -19.96 -5.16
CA GLY A 75 -7.17 -20.66 -4.17
C GLY A 75 -6.59 -20.59 -2.76
N ALA A 76 -5.27 -20.42 -2.64
CA ALA A 76 -4.59 -20.22 -1.35
C ALA A 76 -4.97 -18.85 -0.74
N ILE A 77 -4.97 -17.78 -1.53
CA ILE A 77 -5.37 -16.44 -1.07
C ILE A 77 -6.84 -16.44 -0.62
N GLU A 78 -7.72 -17.05 -1.40
CA GLU A 78 -9.15 -17.16 -1.04
C GLU A 78 -9.36 -17.92 0.28
N ALA A 79 -8.59 -19.00 0.51
CA ALA A 79 -8.64 -19.74 1.77
C ALA A 79 -8.16 -18.93 2.96
N ILE A 80 -7.07 -18.17 2.82
CA ILE A 80 -6.59 -17.28 3.90
C ILE A 80 -7.64 -16.22 4.24
N GLN A 81 -8.19 -15.55 3.23
CA GLN A 81 -9.25 -14.55 3.43
C GLN A 81 -10.46 -15.17 4.14
N ASN A 82 -10.82 -16.41 3.79
CA ASN A 82 -11.90 -17.09 4.48
C ASN A 82 -11.55 -17.44 5.92
N LEU A 83 -10.32 -17.89 6.21
CA LEU A 83 -9.88 -18.12 7.58
C LEU A 83 -10.03 -16.86 8.44
N GLU A 84 -9.61 -15.70 7.95
CA GLU A 84 -9.78 -14.42 8.63
C GLU A 84 -11.26 -14.09 8.87
N ASN A 85 -12.11 -14.25 7.86
CA ASN A 85 -13.55 -14.05 8.01
C ASN A 85 -14.13 -14.94 9.13
N LEU A 86 -13.67 -16.18 9.25
CA LEU A 86 -14.13 -17.11 10.29
C LEU A 86 -13.59 -16.75 11.68
N LEU A 87 -12.36 -16.23 11.77
CA LEU A 87 -11.80 -15.67 13.00
C LEU A 87 -12.56 -14.43 13.48
N ASN A 88 -13.05 -13.61 12.54
CA ASN A 88 -13.90 -12.45 12.83
C ASN A 88 -15.32 -12.85 13.26
N VAL A 89 -15.86 -13.97 12.75
CA VAL A 89 -17.16 -14.51 13.19
C VAL A 89 -17.06 -15.11 14.59
N SER A 90 -15.99 -15.83 14.88
CA SER A 90 -15.72 -16.43 16.19
C SER A 90 -14.23 -16.33 16.48
N SER A 91 -13.88 -15.56 17.51
CA SER A 91 -12.50 -15.46 17.96
C SER A 91 -12.07 -16.78 18.60
N VAL A 92 -10.88 -17.25 18.23
CA VAL A 92 -10.16 -18.25 19.02
C VAL A 92 -9.42 -17.56 20.16
N ALA A 93 -8.98 -18.28 21.19
CA ALA A 93 -8.04 -17.77 22.18
C ALA A 93 -6.64 -18.31 21.86
N ILE A 94 -5.85 -17.56 21.08
CA ILE A 94 -4.40 -17.82 20.89
C ILE A 94 -3.62 -17.17 22.04
N PHE A 95 -4.12 -16.04 22.56
CA PHE A 95 -3.62 -15.32 23.73
C PHE A 95 -4.52 -15.45 24.95
N ASN A 96 -4.85 -16.69 25.33
CA ASN A 96 -5.46 -17.00 26.63
C ASN A 96 -6.62 -16.06 27.08
N ASN A 97 -7.57 -15.76 26.17
CA ASN A 97 -8.79 -14.96 26.34
C ASN A 97 -8.75 -13.48 25.90
N LYS A 98 -7.68 -13.00 25.27
CA LYS A 98 -7.81 -11.80 24.42
C LYS A 98 -8.62 -12.14 23.17
N ASN A 99 -9.83 -11.60 23.12
CA ASN A 99 -10.73 -11.69 21.98
C ASN A 99 -10.20 -10.81 20.84
N ASN A 100 -10.34 -11.30 19.60
CA ASN A 100 -9.91 -10.70 18.31
C ASN A 100 -8.55 -11.19 17.76
N ASN A 101 -8.30 -12.50 17.81
CA ASN A 101 -7.13 -13.06 17.14
C ASN A 101 -7.25 -13.01 15.61
N GLN A 102 -6.19 -12.55 14.95
CA GLN A 102 -6.03 -12.44 13.50
C GLN A 102 -5.09 -13.52 12.97
N ILE A 103 -4.96 -13.59 11.64
CA ILE A 103 -4.06 -14.57 11.02
C ILE A 103 -2.59 -14.28 11.35
N THR A 104 -2.24 -13.03 11.64
CA THR A 104 -0.90 -12.69 12.15
C THR A 104 -0.59 -13.27 13.48
N ASP A 105 -1.56 -13.36 14.36
CA ASP A 105 -1.35 -13.98 15.66
C ASP A 105 -1.02 -15.47 15.50
N VAL A 106 -1.40 -16.09 14.37
CA VAL A 106 -0.97 -17.45 14.03
C VAL A 106 0.50 -17.50 13.59
N LEU A 107 1.03 -16.40 13.04
CA LEU A 107 2.35 -16.30 12.41
C LEU A 107 3.39 -15.50 13.24
N ASN A 108 2.96 -14.87 14.33
CA ASN A 108 3.76 -13.98 15.19
C ASN A 108 3.79 -14.43 16.66
N VAL A 109 3.39 -15.66 16.95
CA VAL A 109 3.41 -16.22 18.31
C VAL A 109 4.27 -17.46 18.39
N ALA A 110 4.88 -17.66 19.55
CA ALA A 110 5.53 -18.91 19.92
C ALA A 110 5.00 -19.39 21.27
N GLY A 111 5.04 -20.71 21.49
CA GLY A 111 4.56 -21.33 22.72
C GLY A 111 3.04 -21.52 22.83
N THR A 112 2.26 -21.07 21.84
CA THR A 112 0.81 -21.33 21.76
C THR A 112 0.51 -22.54 20.88
N TYR A 113 -0.17 -23.54 21.46
CA TYR A 113 -0.53 -24.78 20.77
C TYR A 113 -2.03 -25.09 20.90
N GLY A 114 -2.61 -25.65 19.84
CA GLY A 114 -4.01 -26.04 19.80
C GLY A 114 -4.48 -26.39 18.39
N ILE A 115 -5.49 -27.25 18.29
CA ILE A 115 -6.14 -27.57 17.01
C ILE A 115 -7.55 -26.99 17.07
N TYR A 116 -7.87 -26.09 16.16
CA TYR A 116 -9.14 -25.40 16.05
C TYR A 116 -9.86 -25.88 14.79
N THR A 117 -11.01 -26.54 14.97
CA THR A 117 -11.84 -27.02 13.86
C THR A 117 -13.10 -26.18 13.76
N TRP A 118 -13.37 -25.61 12.60
CA TRP A 118 -14.57 -24.81 12.36
C TRP A 118 -15.83 -25.68 12.38
N ASN A 119 -16.83 -25.30 13.17
CA ASN A 119 -18.16 -25.92 13.13
C ASN A 119 -19.13 -25.02 12.35
N ASN A 120 -19.54 -25.47 11.16
CA ASN A 120 -20.42 -24.72 10.29
C ASN A 120 -21.86 -24.56 10.81
N THR A 121 -22.30 -25.42 11.72
CA THR A 121 -23.63 -25.38 12.34
C THR A 121 -23.68 -24.36 13.48
N THR A 122 -22.71 -24.42 14.39
CA THR A 122 -22.66 -23.52 15.56
C THR A 122 -21.97 -22.20 15.26
N LYS A 123 -21.32 -22.06 14.09
CA LYS A 123 -20.50 -20.90 13.70
C LYS A 123 -19.43 -20.56 14.74
N ALA A 124 -18.76 -21.59 15.24
CA ALA A 124 -17.75 -21.47 16.29
C ALA A 124 -16.59 -22.44 16.07
N TRP A 125 -15.44 -22.12 16.66
CA TRP A 125 -14.27 -23.00 16.66
C TRP A 125 -14.33 -24.03 17.78
N ILE A 126 -14.13 -25.30 17.44
CA ILE A 126 -13.95 -26.39 18.40
C ILE A 126 -12.46 -26.58 18.64
N LYS A 127 -12.00 -26.32 19.86
CA LYS A 127 -10.60 -26.49 20.27
C LYS A 127 -10.34 -27.91 20.78
N THR A 128 -9.28 -28.55 20.29
CA THR A 128 -8.66 -29.73 20.90
C THR A 128 -7.21 -29.45 21.26
N ALA A 129 -6.68 -30.18 22.25
CA ALA A 129 -5.32 -29.98 22.74
C ALA A 129 -4.26 -30.35 21.68
N SER A 130 -3.16 -29.60 21.67
CA SER A 130 -1.92 -29.88 20.97
C SER A 130 -0.76 -29.37 21.83
N SER A 131 0.41 -30.00 21.72
CA SER A 131 1.61 -29.62 22.48
C SER A 131 2.77 -29.15 21.60
N SER A 132 2.58 -29.11 20.28
CA SER A 132 3.67 -28.83 19.33
C SER A 132 3.29 -28.01 18.11
N GLU A 133 1.99 -27.84 17.84
CA GLU A 133 1.52 -27.07 16.69
C GLU A 133 0.25 -26.28 17.00
N LEU A 134 0.11 -25.16 16.32
CA LEU A 134 -1.13 -24.40 16.20
C LEU A 134 -1.75 -24.72 14.83
N LYS A 135 -3.00 -25.21 14.83
CA LYS A 135 -3.64 -25.75 13.64
C LYS A 135 -5.08 -25.24 13.49
N PHE A 136 -5.46 -24.85 12.29
CA PHE A 136 -6.82 -24.47 11.92
C PHE A 136 -7.33 -25.38 10.81
N ILE A 137 -8.55 -25.92 10.98
CA ILE A 137 -9.24 -26.78 10.02
C ILE A 137 -10.57 -26.12 9.65
N PHE A 138 -10.73 -25.72 8.39
CA PHE A 138 -11.80 -24.79 7.97
C PHE A 138 -12.18 -24.95 6.49
N PRO A 139 -13.30 -24.38 6.01
CA PRO A 139 -13.64 -24.38 4.59
C PRO A 139 -12.73 -23.45 3.79
N ALA A 140 -12.22 -23.88 2.64
CA ALA A 140 -11.35 -23.05 1.82
C ALA A 140 -12.06 -21.81 1.22
N LYS A 141 -13.39 -21.79 1.15
CA LYS A 141 -14.15 -20.68 0.57
C LYS A 141 -15.35 -20.31 1.44
N ALA A 142 -15.74 -19.04 1.40
CA ALA A 142 -16.86 -18.52 2.20
C ALA A 142 -18.22 -19.19 1.90
N ASN A 143 -18.42 -19.64 0.65
CA ASN A 143 -19.63 -20.34 0.24
C ASN A 143 -19.58 -21.86 0.46
N GLN A 144 -18.51 -22.39 1.05
CA GLN A 144 -18.35 -23.81 1.34
C GLN A 144 -18.61 -24.13 2.81
N THR A 145 -19.12 -25.33 3.07
CA THR A 145 -19.38 -25.85 4.42
C THR A 145 -18.49 -27.04 4.79
N THR A 146 -17.79 -27.62 3.83
CA THR A 146 -16.82 -28.69 4.08
C THR A 146 -15.51 -28.09 4.54
N ASN A 147 -14.96 -28.57 5.66
CA ASN A 147 -13.62 -28.18 6.09
C ASN A 147 -12.57 -28.94 5.28
N ASN A 148 -12.14 -28.35 4.16
CA ASN A 148 -11.14 -28.93 3.28
C ASN A 148 -9.81 -28.19 3.28
N ALA A 149 -9.70 -27.06 4.00
CA ALA A 149 -8.46 -26.34 4.20
C ALA A 149 -7.88 -26.62 5.59
N THR A 150 -6.56 -26.65 5.68
CA THR A 150 -5.83 -26.76 6.95
C THR A 150 -4.59 -25.88 6.94
N LEU A 151 -4.49 -24.96 7.90
CA LEU A 151 -3.29 -24.18 8.19
C LEU A 151 -2.62 -24.74 9.44
N VAL A 152 -1.35 -25.12 9.35
CA VAL A 152 -0.53 -25.57 10.49
C VAL A 152 0.63 -24.62 10.66
N SER A 153 0.86 -24.12 11.87
CA SER A 153 1.95 -23.21 12.25
C SER A 153 2.80 -23.82 13.35
N LYS A 154 4.13 -23.68 13.21
CA LYS A 154 5.15 -24.12 14.16
C LYS A 154 6.15 -22.99 14.37
N ALA A 155 6.40 -22.65 15.63
CA ALA A 155 7.22 -21.51 16.00
C ALA A 155 8.36 -21.90 16.94
N VAL A 156 9.46 -21.16 16.86
CA VAL A 156 10.60 -21.24 17.79
C VAL A 156 10.60 -20.00 18.66
N GLU A 157 10.49 -20.19 19.97
CA GLU A 157 10.46 -19.10 20.96
C GLU A 157 11.77 -18.30 20.98
N SER A 158 11.67 -16.98 21.16
CA SER A 158 12.79 -16.10 21.51
C SER A 158 12.95 -15.98 23.02
N THR A 159 13.95 -15.23 23.46
CA THR A 159 14.10 -14.84 24.87
C THR A 159 13.29 -13.60 25.24
N VAL A 160 12.68 -12.91 24.27
CA VAL A 160 11.88 -11.70 24.48
C VAL A 160 10.44 -12.08 24.77
N LYS A 161 9.89 -11.47 25.81
CA LYS A 161 8.51 -11.68 26.24
C LYS A 161 7.69 -10.41 26.09
N VAL A 162 6.49 -10.54 25.54
CA VAL A 162 5.49 -9.49 25.54
C VAL A 162 4.53 -9.74 26.68
N LYS A 163 4.29 -8.69 27.47
CA LYS A 163 3.35 -8.70 28.58
C LYS A 163 1.94 -8.41 28.06
N ILE A 164 1.02 -9.31 28.37
CA ILE A 164 -0.37 -9.23 27.94
C ILE A 164 -1.21 -8.70 29.11
N ILE A 165 -1.71 -7.48 28.95
CA ILE A 165 -2.67 -6.86 29.89
C ILE A 165 -4.06 -7.46 29.64
N ASP A 166 -4.62 -8.20 30.61
CA ASP A 166 -5.89 -8.93 30.47
C ASP A 166 -7.11 -8.03 30.79
N THR A 167 -7.00 -7.21 31.83
CA THR A 167 -8.05 -6.25 32.24
C THR A 167 -7.58 -4.80 32.08
N TYR A 168 -8.47 -3.93 31.61
CA TYR A 168 -8.31 -2.49 31.80
C TYR A 168 -8.31 -2.24 33.32
N GLY A 169 -7.15 -1.86 33.85
CA GLY A 169 -6.89 -1.70 35.27
C GLY A 169 -7.94 -0.91 36.06
N GLN A 170 -7.90 -1.03 37.38
CA GLN A 170 -8.75 -0.26 38.28
C GLN A 170 -8.01 0.99 38.77
N TRP A 171 -8.74 2.12 38.79
CA TRP A 171 -8.26 3.32 39.47
C TRP A 171 -8.35 3.11 40.98
N ASN A 172 -7.21 3.14 41.65
CA ASN A 172 -7.19 3.30 43.10
C ASN A 172 -7.27 4.79 43.42
N PHE A 173 -8.43 5.23 43.91
CA PHE A 173 -8.68 6.64 44.25
C PHE A 173 -8.03 7.10 45.56
N ASP A 174 -7.57 6.16 46.41
CA ASP A 174 -6.86 6.48 47.65
C ASP A 174 -5.38 6.80 47.38
N THR A 175 -4.78 6.16 46.38
CA THR A 175 -3.37 6.36 46.00
C THR A 175 -3.19 7.14 44.69
N TYR A 176 -4.27 7.45 43.97
CA TYR A 176 -4.23 8.02 42.62
C TYR A 176 -3.33 7.22 41.64
N THR A 177 -3.30 5.90 41.80
CA THR A 177 -2.53 5.00 40.93
C THR A 177 -3.46 4.11 40.12
N TYR A 178 -3.17 3.97 38.83
CA TYR A 178 -3.83 3.03 37.95
C TYR A 178 -3.06 1.70 37.95
N SER A 179 -3.67 0.62 38.44
CA SER A 179 -3.05 -0.71 38.42
C SER A 179 -3.67 -1.57 37.32
N GLN A 180 -2.87 -1.95 36.33
CA GLN A 180 -3.25 -2.95 35.34
C GLN A 180 -2.82 -4.33 35.82
N ASP A 181 -3.68 -5.33 35.66
CA ASP A 181 -3.29 -6.72 35.95
C ASP A 181 -2.59 -7.31 34.72
N ILE A 182 -1.30 -7.56 34.87
CA ILE A 182 -0.49 -8.28 33.88
C ILE A 182 -0.38 -9.73 34.37
N ASN A 183 -1.21 -10.62 33.81
CA ASN A 183 -1.26 -12.01 34.22
C ASN A 183 -0.56 -12.96 33.25
N ASP A 184 -0.37 -12.54 31.99
CA ASP A 184 0.14 -13.41 30.93
C ASP A 184 1.38 -12.81 30.24
N GLU A 185 2.29 -13.70 29.86
CA GLU A 185 3.48 -13.39 29.06
C GLU A 185 3.57 -14.39 27.90
N ILE A 186 3.83 -13.90 26.70
CA ILE A 186 4.10 -14.73 25.53
C ILE A 186 5.53 -14.49 25.05
N PHE A 187 6.15 -15.53 24.51
CA PHE A 187 7.42 -15.36 23.81
C PHE A 187 7.17 -14.89 22.38
N LEU A 188 7.93 -13.89 21.94
CA LEU A 188 8.00 -13.56 20.52
C LEU A 188 8.72 -14.69 19.77
N PRO A 189 8.35 -15.03 18.53
CA PRO A 189 9.03 -16.06 17.76
C PRO A 189 10.35 -15.55 17.16
N THR A 190 11.42 -16.35 17.21
CA THR A 190 12.60 -16.16 16.34
C THR A 190 12.35 -16.68 14.92
N SER A 191 11.45 -17.66 14.78
CA SER A 191 10.98 -18.13 13.49
C SER A 191 9.60 -18.76 13.61
N VAL A 192 8.81 -18.67 12.54
CA VAL A 192 7.55 -19.40 12.37
C VAL A 192 7.51 -20.01 10.96
N ASP A 193 7.23 -21.30 10.88
CA ASP A 193 6.94 -21.99 9.62
C ASP A 193 5.48 -22.44 9.64
N ALA A 194 4.72 -22.03 8.63
CA ALA A 194 3.34 -22.42 8.45
C ALA A 194 3.06 -23.00 7.07
N ILE A 195 2.18 -23.99 7.01
CA ILE A 195 1.78 -24.70 5.79
C ILE A 195 0.27 -24.67 5.68
N LEU A 196 -0.23 -24.15 4.56
CA LEU A 196 -1.63 -24.25 4.17
C LEU A 196 -1.79 -25.42 3.20
N THR A 197 -2.76 -26.28 3.46
CA THR A 197 -3.21 -27.34 2.55
C THR A 197 -4.68 -27.14 2.20
N ILE A 198 -5.06 -27.49 0.98
CA ILE A 198 -6.45 -27.55 0.50
C ILE A 198 -6.63 -28.92 -0.15
N ASP A 199 -7.67 -29.65 0.26
CA ASP A 199 -7.92 -31.03 -0.20
C ASP A 199 -6.69 -31.94 0.01
N ASN A 200 -5.97 -31.72 1.12
CA ASN A 200 -4.70 -32.38 1.48
C ASN A 200 -3.52 -32.12 0.53
N VAL A 201 -3.63 -31.17 -0.39
CA VAL A 201 -2.54 -30.71 -1.26
C VAL A 201 -1.97 -29.42 -0.72
N GLN A 202 -0.64 -29.28 -0.69
CA GLN A 202 0.01 -28.04 -0.26
C GLN A 202 -0.40 -26.87 -1.18
N ALA A 203 -1.05 -25.88 -0.59
CA ALA A 203 -1.54 -24.69 -1.27
C ALA A 203 -0.59 -23.49 -1.07
N ALA A 204 -0.01 -23.34 0.14
CA ALA A 204 0.96 -22.30 0.44
C ALA A 204 1.92 -22.68 1.57
N ILE A 205 3.10 -22.06 1.59
CA ILE A 205 4.08 -22.07 2.68
C ILE A 205 4.33 -20.63 3.11
N PHE A 206 4.42 -20.41 4.43
CA PHE A 206 4.81 -19.16 5.05
C PHE A 206 6.00 -19.40 5.96
N THR A 207 6.99 -18.51 5.91
CA THR A 207 8.13 -18.52 6.80
C THR A 207 8.38 -17.11 7.31
N THR A 208 8.45 -16.95 8.62
CA THR A 208 8.87 -15.70 9.27
C THR A 208 10.15 -15.94 10.04
N LYS A 209 11.01 -14.92 10.11
CA LYS A 209 12.20 -14.92 10.96
C LYS A 209 12.38 -13.56 11.60
N ALA A 210 12.84 -13.54 12.84
CA ALA A 210 13.14 -12.32 13.56
C ALA A 210 14.33 -12.50 14.49
N THR A 211 15.15 -11.46 14.60
CA THR A 211 16.25 -11.36 15.56
C THR A 211 15.99 -10.19 16.49
N TYR A 212 16.14 -10.39 17.79
CA TYR A 212 15.92 -9.37 18.81
C TYR A 212 17.18 -9.15 19.63
N SER A 213 17.46 -7.91 20.00
CA SER A 213 18.53 -7.55 20.93
C SER A 213 18.00 -6.75 22.11
N ASN A 214 18.76 -6.76 23.21
CA ASN A 214 18.55 -5.90 24.38
C ASN A 214 17.15 -6.01 25.02
N GLY A 215 16.46 -7.14 24.83
CA GLY A 215 15.10 -7.36 25.36
C GLY A 215 14.02 -6.51 24.70
N LYS A 216 14.31 -5.84 23.57
CA LYS A 216 13.33 -5.01 22.85
C LYS A 216 12.35 -5.88 22.07
N GLU A 217 11.07 -5.50 22.08
CA GLU A 217 10.00 -6.17 21.34
C GLU A 217 10.07 -5.91 19.83
N THR A 218 10.75 -4.86 19.39
CA THR A 218 10.97 -4.57 17.96
C THR A 218 12.23 -5.30 17.46
N PRO A 219 12.13 -6.17 16.44
CA PRO A 219 13.27 -6.94 15.95
C PRO A 219 14.30 -6.05 15.25
N ASP A 220 15.59 -6.39 15.39
CA ASP A 220 16.69 -5.76 14.65
C ASP A 220 16.72 -6.21 13.19
N GLU A 221 16.37 -7.47 12.95
CA GLU A 221 16.22 -8.05 11.62
C GLU A 221 14.90 -8.82 11.56
N SER A 222 14.15 -8.66 10.48
CA SER A 222 12.90 -9.40 10.23
C SER A 222 12.86 -9.88 8.80
N SER A 223 12.20 -11.01 8.56
CA SER A 223 11.86 -11.46 7.21
C SER A 223 10.57 -12.24 7.19
N PHE A 224 9.86 -12.14 6.07
CA PHE A 224 8.67 -12.90 5.75
C PHE A 224 8.83 -13.45 4.33
N LYS A 225 8.43 -14.71 4.13
CA LYS A 225 8.38 -15.35 2.83
C LYS A 225 7.09 -16.16 2.71
N MET A 226 6.38 -15.96 1.61
CA MET A 226 5.21 -16.71 1.22
C MET A 226 5.46 -17.35 -0.14
N VAL A 227 5.18 -18.64 -0.27
CA VAL A 227 5.25 -19.38 -1.53
C VAL A 227 3.88 -20.01 -1.78
N LEU A 228 3.22 -19.59 -2.85
CA LEU A 228 1.95 -20.14 -3.29
C LEU A 228 2.20 -21.24 -4.34
N SER A 229 1.46 -22.34 -4.24
CA SER A 229 1.58 -23.50 -5.14
C SER A 229 1.26 -23.19 -6.61
N ASP A 230 0.53 -22.11 -6.88
CA ASP A 230 0.20 -21.61 -8.22
C ASP A 230 1.35 -20.83 -8.88
N GLY A 231 2.48 -20.65 -8.18
CA GLY A 231 3.73 -20.11 -8.71
C GLY A 231 4.11 -18.73 -8.18
N TYR A 232 3.28 -18.10 -7.35
CA TYR A 232 3.66 -16.82 -6.73
C TYR A 232 4.61 -17.00 -5.56
N THR A 233 5.56 -16.08 -5.43
CA THR A 233 6.37 -15.95 -4.21
C THR A 233 6.47 -14.49 -3.84
N TYR A 234 6.16 -14.20 -2.58
CA TYR A 234 6.37 -12.90 -1.98
C TYR A 234 7.40 -13.03 -0.86
N GLU A 235 8.39 -12.16 -0.85
CA GLU A 235 9.35 -12.08 0.23
C GLU A 235 9.57 -10.62 0.64
N MET A 236 9.78 -10.40 1.92
CA MET A 236 10.22 -9.12 2.47
C MET A 236 11.25 -9.37 3.58
N SER A 237 12.18 -8.44 3.74
CA SER A 237 13.13 -8.45 4.85
C SER A 237 13.52 -7.04 5.24
N GLY A 238 13.74 -6.82 6.53
CA GLY A 238 14.18 -5.55 7.08
C GLY A 238 15.37 -5.74 8.01
N LYS A 239 16.23 -4.72 8.07
CA LYS A 239 17.34 -4.61 9.01
C LYS A 239 17.42 -3.19 9.53
N LYS A 240 17.42 -3.05 10.86
CA LYS A 240 17.68 -1.79 11.57
C LYS A 240 19.16 -1.63 11.84
N GLY A 241 19.64 -0.39 11.86
CA GLY A 241 21.02 -0.06 12.20
C GLY A 241 21.36 1.39 11.85
N ASP A 242 22.66 1.70 11.78
CA ASP A 242 23.15 3.02 11.33
C ASP A 242 22.70 3.35 9.89
N SER A 243 22.51 2.31 9.08
CA SER A 243 21.77 2.36 7.82
C SER A 243 20.73 1.26 7.85
N ASN A 244 19.46 1.67 7.85
CA ASN A 244 18.35 0.74 7.77
C ASN A 244 18.21 0.29 6.33
N SER A 245 17.77 -0.95 6.14
CA SER A 245 17.47 -1.45 4.81
C SER A 245 16.21 -2.31 4.85
N THR A 246 15.42 -2.20 3.80
CA THR A 246 14.29 -3.09 3.54
C THR A 246 14.35 -3.58 2.11
N GLN A 247 14.01 -4.84 1.92
CA GLN A 247 13.90 -5.46 0.61
C GLN A 247 12.55 -6.15 0.53
N SER A 248 11.95 -6.13 -0.65
CA SER A 248 10.77 -6.93 -0.95
C SER A 248 10.81 -7.39 -2.39
N ALA A 249 10.35 -8.61 -2.66
CA ALA A 249 10.21 -9.12 -4.00
C ALA A 249 8.90 -9.89 -4.14
N PHE A 250 8.19 -9.62 -5.22
CA PHE A 250 7.02 -10.36 -5.66
C PHE A 250 7.32 -10.97 -7.03
N THR A 251 7.21 -12.28 -7.13
CA THR A 251 7.59 -13.05 -8.30
C THR A 251 6.49 -14.02 -8.69
N TYR A 252 6.44 -14.37 -9.97
CA TYR A 252 5.58 -15.43 -10.52
C TYR A 252 6.42 -16.39 -11.35
N LYS A 253 6.43 -17.68 -10.99
CA LYS A 253 7.25 -18.72 -11.63
C LYS A 253 8.72 -18.29 -11.78
N ASN A 254 9.28 -17.72 -10.71
CA ASN A 254 10.64 -17.17 -10.61
C ASN A 254 10.91 -15.94 -11.51
N LYS A 255 9.91 -15.37 -12.18
CA LYS A 255 10.05 -14.10 -12.88
C LYS A 255 9.76 -12.96 -11.91
N ASN A 256 10.61 -11.93 -11.92
CA ASN A 256 10.33 -10.72 -11.16
C ASN A 256 9.04 -10.09 -11.70
N LEU A 257 8.10 -9.76 -10.82
CA LEU A 257 7.00 -8.87 -11.14
C LEU A 257 7.33 -7.49 -10.60
N VAL A 258 7.66 -7.43 -9.32
CA VAL A 258 8.00 -6.21 -8.63
C VAL A 258 9.03 -6.51 -7.55
N LYS A 259 10.10 -5.74 -7.47
CA LYS A 259 11.08 -5.84 -6.40
C LYS A 259 11.48 -4.46 -5.93
N TYR A 260 11.63 -4.30 -4.62
CA TYR A 260 12.03 -3.06 -3.98
C TYR A 260 13.25 -3.31 -3.12
N ASN A 261 14.19 -2.37 -3.13
CA ASN A 261 15.30 -2.31 -2.19
C ASN A 261 15.44 -0.86 -1.73
N PHE A 262 15.16 -0.61 -0.46
CA PHE A 262 15.23 0.72 0.14
C PHE A 262 16.28 0.74 1.24
N GLY A 263 17.02 1.83 1.29
CA GLY A 263 17.95 2.15 2.37
C GLY A 263 17.62 3.52 2.96
N SER A 264 17.77 3.66 4.27
CA SER A 264 17.54 4.94 4.95
C SER A 264 18.52 5.19 6.09
N THR A 265 18.96 6.44 6.22
CA THR A 265 19.78 6.91 7.35
C THR A 265 18.92 7.42 8.51
N ALA A 266 17.60 7.22 8.47
CA ALA A 266 16.69 7.62 9.54
C ALA A 266 17.02 6.88 10.85
N LYS A 267 16.83 7.54 11.99
CA LYS A 267 17.03 6.90 13.29
C LYS A 267 15.72 6.28 13.77
N ILE A 268 15.40 5.08 13.27
CA ILE A 268 14.10 4.42 13.49
C ILE A 268 13.76 4.27 14.97
N ASP A 269 14.68 3.78 15.79
CA ASP A 269 14.45 3.64 17.23
C ASP A 269 14.18 4.98 17.94
N ALA A 270 14.74 6.09 17.45
CA ALA A 270 14.50 7.42 18.00
C ALA A 270 13.15 7.99 17.51
N LEU A 271 12.79 7.74 16.25
CA LEU A 271 11.49 8.12 15.68
C LEU A 271 10.33 7.41 16.39
N LEU A 272 10.53 6.16 16.85
CA LEU A 272 9.53 5.42 17.63
C LEU A 272 9.33 5.96 19.06
N GLN A 273 10.22 6.82 19.55
CA GLN A 273 10.17 7.36 20.91
C GLN A 273 9.59 8.79 20.96
N ASP A 274 9.68 9.54 19.87
CA ASP A 274 9.20 10.93 19.78
C ASP A 274 8.88 11.29 18.32
N ASP A 275 7.59 11.56 18.05
CA ASP A 275 7.08 11.88 16.71
C ASP A 275 7.57 13.24 16.17
N ALA A 276 8.12 14.11 17.03
CA ALA A 276 8.36 15.52 16.72
C ALA A 276 9.71 15.86 16.07
N LEU A 277 10.58 14.89 15.77
CA LEU A 277 11.98 15.20 15.48
C LEU A 277 12.36 14.96 14.01
N THR A 278 12.15 16.01 13.20
CA THR A 278 12.65 16.14 11.81
C THR A 278 14.13 15.76 11.68
N ALA A 279 14.93 16.00 12.72
CA ALA A 279 16.35 15.65 12.79
C ALA A 279 16.66 14.15 12.64
N TYR A 280 15.68 13.27 12.83
CA TYR A 280 15.84 11.83 12.73
C TYR A 280 15.36 11.24 11.40
N ARG A 281 14.82 12.06 10.48
CA ARG A 281 14.26 11.61 9.20
C ARG A 281 15.31 11.27 8.15
N GLY A 282 16.49 11.91 8.19
CA GLY A 282 17.64 11.53 7.35
C GLY A 282 17.36 11.57 5.85
N LYS A 283 18.01 10.66 5.10
CA LYS A 283 17.81 10.44 3.65
C LYS A 283 17.37 9.02 3.38
N ALA A 284 16.65 8.83 2.28
CA ALA A 284 16.26 7.52 1.77
C ALA A 284 16.69 7.35 0.31
N ASN A 285 17.17 6.16 -0.03
CA ASN A 285 17.44 5.75 -1.40
C ASN A 285 16.67 4.48 -1.70
N GLY A 286 16.22 4.32 -2.94
CA GLY A 286 15.40 3.19 -3.34
C GLY A 286 15.72 2.71 -4.74
N LEU A 287 15.51 1.43 -4.96
CA LEU A 287 15.54 0.78 -6.24
C LEU A 287 14.26 -0.05 -6.38
N VAL A 288 13.42 0.30 -7.34
CA VAL A 288 12.21 -0.46 -7.68
C VAL A 288 12.43 -1.14 -9.02
N GLU A 289 12.51 -2.45 -9.06
CA GLU A 289 12.55 -3.21 -10.31
C GLU A 289 11.11 -3.62 -10.68
N LEU A 290 10.62 -3.15 -11.83
CA LEU A 290 9.33 -3.57 -12.39
C LEU A 290 9.61 -4.54 -13.54
N MET A 291 9.17 -5.78 -13.36
CA MET A 291 9.57 -6.92 -14.18
C MET A 291 11.09 -7.03 -14.36
N ASP A 292 11.53 -7.61 -15.47
CA ASP A 292 12.93 -7.61 -15.90
C ASP A 292 13.27 -6.42 -16.82
N ASN A 293 12.34 -5.47 -16.97
CA ASN A 293 12.42 -4.42 -17.98
C ASN A 293 12.79 -3.06 -17.40
N PHE A 294 12.32 -2.73 -16.19
CA PHE A 294 12.43 -1.37 -15.65
C PHE A 294 13.04 -1.33 -14.26
N ILE A 295 13.68 -0.20 -13.99
CA ILE A 295 14.13 0.21 -12.67
C ILE A 295 13.65 1.65 -12.43
N ILE A 296 13.03 1.91 -11.29
CA ILE A 296 12.88 3.26 -10.75
C ILE A 296 13.97 3.44 -9.70
N VAL A 297 14.88 4.38 -9.94
CA VAL A 297 15.87 4.81 -8.96
C VAL A 297 15.29 5.96 -8.17
N ALA A 298 15.28 5.85 -6.84
CA ALA A 298 14.79 6.86 -5.92
C ALA A 298 15.93 7.40 -5.05
N ASP A 299 16.01 8.72 -4.93
CA ASP A 299 16.86 9.44 -3.99
C ASP A 299 16.01 10.56 -3.35
N THR A 300 15.83 10.50 -2.04
CA THR A 300 14.91 11.34 -1.28
C THR A 300 15.60 11.94 -0.06
N ASP A 301 15.58 13.27 0.05
CA ASP A 301 15.92 14.01 1.25
C ASP A 301 14.67 14.19 2.13
N LEU A 302 14.47 13.27 3.08
CA LEU A 302 13.29 13.27 3.96
C LEU A 302 13.28 14.46 4.91
N ALA A 303 14.46 14.92 5.35
CA ALA A 303 14.58 16.12 6.18
C ALA A 303 14.24 17.38 5.37
N GLY A 304 14.80 17.50 4.16
CA GLY A 304 14.51 18.62 3.27
C GLY A 304 13.04 18.71 2.84
N LEU A 305 12.37 17.58 2.61
CA LEU A 305 10.93 17.51 2.38
C LEU A 305 10.15 18.11 3.55
N ALA A 306 10.42 17.65 4.77
CA ALA A 306 9.72 18.08 5.98
C ALA A 306 9.93 19.57 6.30
N ASP A 307 11.16 20.07 6.12
CA ASP A 307 11.48 21.49 6.30
C ASP A 307 10.74 22.36 5.27
N GLY A 308 10.66 21.89 4.03
CA GLY A 308 9.92 22.56 2.97
C GLY A 308 8.42 22.60 3.19
N GLU A 309 7.83 21.52 3.72
CA GLU A 309 6.41 21.45 4.11
C GLU A 309 6.11 22.45 5.23
N THR A 310 6.93 22.44 6.28
CA THR A 310 6.82 23.40 7.40
C THR A 310 6.94 24.85 6.92
N ALA A 311 7.85 25.12 5.98
CA ALA A 311 8.03 26.46 5.40
C ALA A 311 6.82 26.87 4.55
N LEU A 312 6.26 25.95 3.77
CA LEU A 312 5.07 26.18 2.96
C LEU A 312 3.86 26.51 3.83
N GLU A 313 3.59 25.70 4.85
CA GLU A 313 2.50 25.93 5.80
C GLU A 313 2.59 27.32 6.46
N LYS A 314 3.79 27.73 6.89
CA LYS A 314 4.02 29.06 7.47
C LYS A 314 3.84 30.20 6.47
N SER A 315 4.10 29.95 5.19
CA SER A 315 3.98 30.96 4.12
C SER A 315 2.54 31.19 3.65
N LEU A 316 1.65 30.21 3.89
CA LEU A 316 0.27 30.23 3.42
C LEU A 316 -0.69 30.52 4.57
N THR A 317 -1.40 31.65 4.50
CA THR A 317 -2.49 31.94 5.44
C THR A 317 -3.78 31.26 4.98
N ASN A 318 -4.26 30.29 5.76
CA ASN A 318 -5.59 29.71 5.53
C ASN A 318 -6.66 30.80 5.75
N PRO A 319 -7.57 31.06 4.80
CA PRO A 319 -8.59 32.08 4.97
C PRO A 319 -9.51 31.77 6.16
N SER A 320 -9.73 32.77 7.01
CA SER A 320 -10.68 32.67 8.11
C SER A 320 -12.12 32.58 7.59
N PHE A 321 -12.89 31.66 8.14
CA PHE A 321 -14.31 31.55 7.80
C PHE A 321 -15.06 32.81 8.27
N PRO A 322 -15.96 33.39 7.45
CA PRO A 322 -16.68 34.62 7.82
C PRO A 322 -17.61 34.42 9.02
N ASP A 323 -17.74 35.45 9.86
CA ASP A 323 -18.64 35.43 11.02
C ASP A 323 -20.10 35.63 10.58
N TYR A 324 -20.98 34.70 10.96
CA TYR A 324 -22.42 34.79 10.67
C TYR A 324 -23.12 35.92 11.44
N ALA A 325 -22.52 36.44 12.53
CA ALA A 325 -23.08 37.57 13.26
C ALA A 325 -22.81 38.92 12.56
N ASP A 326 -21.83 38.99 11.65
CA ASP A 326 -21.51 40.21 10.93
C ASP A 326 -22.35 40.34 9.65
N PRO A 327 -23.25 41.32 9.52
CA PRO A 327 -24.03 41.56 8.31
C PRO A 327 -23.17 41.95 7.08
N LYS A 328 -21.89 42.28 7.29
CA LYS A 328 -20.92 42.63 6.24
C LYS A 328 -19.98 41.47 5.88
N ALA A 329 -20.19 40.28 6.44
CA ALA A 329 -19.39 39.10 6.13
C ALA A 329 -19.39 38.77 4.62
N ASP A 330 -18.21 38.64 4.02
CA ASP A 330 -18.06 38.36 2.59
C ASP A 330 -17.72 36.88 2.35
N PHE A 331 -18.76 36.07 2.23
CA PHE A 331 -18.64 34.64 1.90
C PHE A 331 -18.02 34.40 0.52
N LYS A 332 -18.24 35.30 -0.45
CA LYS A 332 -17.67 35.16 -1.79
C LYS A 332 -16.15 35.36 -1.76
N ALA A 333 -15.68 36.37 -1.03
CA ALA A 333 -14.26 36.60 -0.83
C ALA A 333 -13.59 35.42 -0.11
N TYR A 334 -14.24 34.84 0.92
CA TYR A 334 -13.73 33.64 1.60
C TYR A 334 -13.49 32.47 0.64
N TYR A 335 -14.51 32.07 -0.13
CA TYR A 335 -14.36 30.93 -1.05
C TYR A 335 -13.37 31.22 -2.20
N THR A 336 -13.27 32.47 -2.64
CA THR A 336 -12.26 32.90 -3.64
C THR A 336 -10.83 32.79 -3.07
N ALA A 337 -10.63 33.23 -1.82
CA ALA A 337 -9.37 33.09 -1.11
C ALA A 337 -9.03 31.61 -0.86
N LYS A 338 -10.03 30.79 -0.52
CA LYS A 338 -9.86 29.34 -0.30
C LYS A 338 -9.40 28.62 -1.56
N ASN A 339 -9.97 28.94 -2.72
CA ASN A 339 -9.50 28.40 -4.01
C ASN A 339 -8.04 28.75 -4.28
N SER A 340 -7.66 30.01 -4.02
CA SER A 340 -6.28 30.47 -4.19
C SER A 340 -5.32 29.79 -3.21
N TYR A 341 -5.76 29.57 -1.96
CA TYR A 341 -5.01 28.82 -0.95
C TYR A 341 -4.79 27.37 -1.37
N ASN A 342 -5.86 26.65 -1.76
CA ASN A 342 -5.81 25.26 -2.18
C ASN A 342 -4.85 25.04 -3.36
N LEU A 343 -4.90 25.91 -4.37
CA LEU A 343 -4.00 25.84 -5.53
C LEU A 343 -2.54 26.02 -5.08
N LYS A 344 -2.25 27.08 -4.32
CA LYS A 344 -0.87 27.38 -3.87
C LYS A 344 -0.31 26.30 -2.95
N LEU A 345 -1.14 25.71 -2.10
CA LEU A 345 -0.75 24.59 -1.25
C LEU A 345 -0.32 23.40 -2.11
N SER A 346 -1.14 23.00 -3.08
CA SER A 346 -0.85 21.86 -3.95
C SER A 346 0.34 22.10 -4.88
N GLU A 347 0.45 23.28 -5.49
CA GLU A 347 1.63 23.67 -6.29
C GLU A 347 2.90 23.71 -5.44
N GLY A 348 2.81 24.21 -4.21
CA GLY A 348 3.90 24.24 -3.24
C GLY A 348 4.37 22.84 -2.83
N ASN A 349 3.42 21.94 -2.54
CA ASN A 349 3.69 20.54 -2.24
C ASN A 349 4.41 19.85 -3.40
N ALA A 350 3.89 20.00 -4.63
CA ALA A 350 4.50 19.44 -5.82
C ALA A 350 5.92 19.98 -6.08
N ALA A 351 6.13 21.28 -5.88
CA ALA A 351 7.46 21.90 -6.00
C ALA A 351 8.44 21.39 -4.94
N ASN A 352 7.98 21.26 -3.69
CA ASN A 352 8.78 20.74 -2.58
C ASN A 352 9.17 19.27 -2.81
N TYR A 353 8.22 18.46 -3.29
CA TYR A 353 8.46 17.07 -3.68
C TYR A 353 9.55 16.97 -4.74
N ASN A 354 9.36 17.66 -5.88
CA ASN A 354 10.30 17.62 -7.01
C ASN A 354 11.71 18.15 -6.66
N LYS A 355 11.81 19.03 -5.65
CA LYS A 355 13.08 19.55 -5.17
C LYS A 355 13.88 18.53 -4.35
N ASN A 356 13.18 17.78 -3.50
CA ASN A 356 13.82 16.92 -2.49
C ASN A 356 13.69 15.42 -2.81
N THR A 357 12.95 15.06 -3.85
CA THR A 357 12.78 13.68 -4.32
C THR A 357 13.15 13.61 -5.79
N LYS A 358 14.09 12.71 -6.12
CA LYS A 358 14.48 12.39 -7.47
C LYS A 358 14.13 10.94 -7.76
N LEU A 359 13.18 10.76 -8.67
CA LEU A 359 12.76 9.47 -9.18
C LEU A 359 13.07 9.38 -10.67
N ILE A 360 13.77 8.34 -11.10
CA ILE A 360 14.17 8.16 -12.50
C ILE A 360 13.74 6.77 -12.96
N LEU A 361 12.92 6.71 -14.02
CA LEU A 361 12.60 5.47 -14.72
C LEU A 361 13.72 5.15 -15.71
N VAL A 362 14.28 3.95 -15.59
CA VAL A 362 15.44 3.45 -16.33
C VAL A 362 15.10 2.10 -16.93
N SER A 363 15.55 1.82 -18.14
CA SER A 363 15.52 0.47 -18.69
C SER A 363 16.55 -0.40 -17.97
N LYS A 364 16.12 -1.47 -17.30
CA LYS A 364 16.99 -2.39 -16.56
C LYS A 364 18.06 -3.04 -17.45
N LYS A 365 17.67 -3.42 -18.67
CA LYS A 365 18.54 -4.15 -19.61
C LYS A 365 19.68 -3.30 -20.15
N GLU A 366 19.48 -1.99 -20.26
CA GLU A 366 20.42 -1.07 -20.94
C GLU A 366 20.97 0.02 -20.03
N GLY A 367 20.40 0.24 -18.84
CA GLY A 367 20.72 1.38 -17.99
C GLY A 367 20.32 2.73 -18.58
N THR A 368 19.50 2.76 -19.64
CA THR A 368 19.07 3.99 -20.31
C THR A 368 17.96 4.66 -19.53
N LYS A 369 18.13 5.94 -19.18
CA LYS A 369 17.05 6.77 -18.61
C LYS A 369 15.93 6.94 -19.64
N ILE A 370 14.72 6.57 -19.25
CA ILE A 370 13.49 6.69 -20.04
C ILE A 370 12.78 8.00 -19.68
N ALA A 371 12.55 8.25 -18.39
CA ALA A 371 11.83 9.42 -17.90
C ALA A 371 12.26 9.80 -16.48
N ASP A 372 12.06 11.07 -16.10
CA ASP A 372 11.97 11.46 -14.69
C ASP A 372 10.54 11.24 -14.21
N VAL A 373 10.35 10.91 -12.93
CA VAL A 373 9.02 10.99 -12.30
C VAL A 373 8.91 12.32 -11.58
N VAL A 374 7.91 13.11 -11.93
CA VAL A 374 7.65 14.43 -11.37
C VAL A 374 6.23 14.54 -10.83
N MET A 375 6.05 15.32 -9.78
CA MET A 375 4.74 15.63 -9.21
C MET A 375 4.17 16.92 -9.81
N ARG A 376 2.87 16.94 -10.10
CA ARG A 376 2.11 18.09 -10.59
C ARG A 376 0.86 18.30 -9.75
N SER A 377 0.43 19.55 -9.64
CA SER A 377 -0.88 19.90 -9.06
C SER A 377 -1.93 19.85 -10.16
N GLU A 378 -2.93 18.98 -9.99
CA GLU A 378 -4.02 18.81 -10.94
C GLU A 378 -5.35 19.20 -10.32
N LYS A 379 -6.32 19.60 -11.14
CA LYS A 379 -7.67 19.89 -10.64
C LYS A 379 -8.33 18.59 -10.18
N GLY A 380 -8.56 18.49 -8.88
CA GLY A 380 -9.29 17.39 -8.27
C GLY A 380 -10.79 17.65 -8.19
N TYR A 381 -11.39 17.14 -7.11
CA TYR A 381 -12.80 17.35 -6.82
C TYR A 381 -13.17 18.83 -6.68
N SER A 382 -14.37 19.19 -7.13
CA SER A 382 -14.93 20.53 -6.96
C SER A 382 -16.33 20.46 -6.37
N GLN A 383 -16.67 21.46 -5.56
CA GLN A 383 -17.98 21.57 -4.94
C GLN A 383 -18.59 22.94 -5.24
N THR A 384 -19.84 22.96 -5.66
CA THR A 384 -20.60 24.22 -5.79
C THR A 384 -21.25 24.53 -4.45
N ASN A 385 -20.91 25.69 -3.89
CA ASN A 385 -21.46 26.20 -2.64
C ASN A 385 -22.44 27.34 -2.95
N SER A 386 -23.66 27.25 -2.45
CA SER A 386 -24.58 28.39 -2.43
C SER A 386 -24.05 29.41 -1.43
N LEU A 387 -24.03 30.69 -1.80
CA LEU A 387 -23.66 31.77 -0.88
C LEU A 387 -24.90 32.24 -0.11
N PRO A 388 -24.79 32.62 1.16
CA PRO A 388 -25.90 33.22 1.88
C PRO A 388 -26.05 34.70 1.48
N VAL A 389 -27.26 35.24 1.62
CA VAL A 389 -27.59 36.66 1.45
C VAL A 389 -28.15 37.20 2.75
N TRP A 390 -27.67 38.37 3.20
CA TRP A 390 -28.19 39.00 4.41
C TRP A 390 -29.59 39.55 4.16
N VAL A 391 -30.54 39.14 5.01
CA VAL A 391 -31.92 39.62 5.01
C VAL A 391 -32.11 40.51 6.23
N ALA A 392 -32.32 41.81 5.99
CA ALA A 392 -32.60 42.76 7.05
C ALA A 392 -33.92 42.38 7.77
N ASN A 393 -33.88 42.33 9.10
CA ASN A 393 -35.03 42.02 9.95
C ASN A 393 -34.88 42.76 11.28
N SER A 394 -35.74 43.75 11.51
CA SER A 394 -35.75 44.59 12.70
C SER A 394 -36.09 43.85 14.00
N TYR A 395 -36.61 42.63 13.92
CA TYR A 395 -36.93 41.79 15.07
C TYR A 395 -35.78 40.83 15.45
N SER A 396 -34.71 40.78 14.66
CA SER A 396 -33.53 39.97 14.94
C SER A 396 -32.51 40.78 15.74
N THR A 397 -31.84 40.15 16.71
CA THR A 397 -30.87 40.79 17.62
C THR A 397 -29.72 41.49 16.87
N ASN A 398 -29.37 41.00 15.67
CA ASN A 398 -28.30 41.55 14.84
C ASN A 398 -28.82 42.42 13.67
N GLY A 399 -30.10 42.81 13.67
CA GLY A 399 -30.72 43.61 12.61
C GLY A 399 -31.05 42.83 11.33
N GLY A 400 -30.91 41.50 11.34
CA GLY A 400 -31.19 40.62 10.21
C GLY A 400 -30.79 39.16 10.43
N TYR A 401 -30.82 38.36 9.37
CA TYR A 401 -30.37 36.97 9.35
C TYR A 401 -29.82 36.58 7.96
N TRP A 402 -28.95 35.58 7.90
CA TRP A 402 -28.44 35.02 6.64
C TRP A 402 -29.43 34.01 6.03
N SER A 403 -29.79 34.20 4.76
CA SER A 403 -30.66 33.30 3.98
C SER A 403 -29.90 32.60 2.86
N TRP A 404 -30.05 31.28 2.77
CA TRP A 404 -29.36 30.44 1.77
C TRP A 404 -30.18 30.18 0.51
N ASN A 405 -31.42 30.67 0.44
CA ASN A 405 -32.37 30.30 -0.61
C ASN A 405 -32.24 31.13 -1.90
N ASN A 406 -31.55 32.28 -1.86
CA ASN A 406 -31.54 33.26 -2.97
C ASN A 406 -30.13 33.81 -3.31
N GLY A 407 -29.06 33.17 -2.85
CA GLY A 407 -27.70 33.65 -3.11
C GLY A 407 -27.07 33.11 -4.38
N ALA A 408 -26.03 33.80 -4.84
CA ALA A 408 -25.19 33.32 -5.93
C ALA A 408 -24.45 32.05 -5.53
N SER A 409 -23.99 31.25 -6.49
CA SER A 409 -23.15 30.09 -6.22
C SER A 409 -21.68 30.40 -6.51
N VAL A 410 -20.79 29.74 -5.77
CA VAL A 410 -19.34 29.73 -6.02
C VAL A 410 -18.83 28.30 -6.06
N THR A 411 -17.97 27.99 -7.02
CA THR A 411 -17.31 26.68 -7.07
C THR A 411 -16.02 26.73 -6.27
N THR A 412 -15.91 25.86 -5.27
CA THR A 412 -14.67 25.60 -4.55
C THR A 412 -13.94 24.47 -5.23
N GLN A 413 -12.67 24.68 -5.60
CA GLN A 413 -11.82 23.73 -6.29
C GLN A 413 -10.74 23.21 -5.33
N ASN A 414 -10.64 21.88 -5.21
CA ASN A 414 -9.50 21.23 -4.59
C ASN A 414 -8.54 20.74 -5.68
N TYR A 415 -7.30 20.47 -5.30
CA TYR A 415 -6.26 20.03 -6.20
C TYR A 415 -5.63 18.76 -5.64
N ASP A 416 -5.24 17.87 -6.54
CA ASP A 416 -4.61 16.60 -6.22
C ASP A 416 -3.16 16.63 -6.71
N GLU A 417 -2.22 16.20 -5.88
CA GLU A 417 -0.83 16.00 -6.28
C GLU A 417 -0.65 14.67 -7.03
N THR A 418 -0.38 14.76 -8.33
CA THR A 418 -0.35 13.60 -9.24
C THR A 418 1.05 13.37 -9.80
N LEU A 419 1.48 12.10 -9.92
CA LEU A 419 2.78 11.72 -10.48
C LEU A 419 2.71 11.53 -12.00
N TYR A 420 3.71 12.08 -12.69
CA TYR A 420 3.87 12.06 -14.13
C TYR A 420 5.24 11.53 -14.54
N LEU A 421 5.28 10.76 -15.63
CA LEU A 421 6.50 10.42 -16.36
C LEU A 421 6.83 11.57 -17.32
N LYS A 422 7.92 12.29 -17.03
CA LYS A 422 8.47 13.34 -17.90
C LYS A 422 9.58 12.75 -18.78
N PHE A 423 9.29 12.61 -20.06
CA PHE A 423 10.22 12.09 -21.07
C PHE A 423 11.24 13.17 -21.49
N ASN A 424 12.29 12.74 -22.19
CA ASN A 424 13.38 13.64 -22.60
C ASN A 424 12.94 14.74 -23.60
N ASP A 425 11.81 14.56 -24.29
CA ASP A 425 11.18 15.59 -25.13
C ASP A 425 10.31 16.58 -24.33
N ASN A 426 10.32 16.51 -22.99
CA ASN A 426 9.47 17.24 -22.05
C ASN A 426 7.98 16.93 -22.12
N THR A 427 7.57 15.91 -22.88
CA THR A 427 6.20 15.42 -22.77
C THR A 427 6.00 14.72 -21.43
N GLU A 428 4.81 14.89 -20.86
CA GLU A 428 4.43 14.32 -19.57
C GLU A 428 3.22 13.41 -19.76
N VAL A 429 3.27 12.23 -19.16
CA VAL A 429 2.14 11.29 -19.12
C VAL A 429 1.94 10.85 -17.68
N GLU A 430 0.70 10.91 -17.20
CA GLU A 430 0.34 10.48 -15.85
C GLU A 430 0.78 9.03 -15.61
N MET A 431 1.45 8.74 -14.49
CA MET A 431 1.90 7.37 -14.20
C MET A 431 0.73 6.37 -14.11
N SER A 432 -0.43 6.83 -13.62
CA SER A 432 -1.62 5.99 -13.48
C SER A 432 -2.10 5.41 -14.82
N ALA A 433 -1.79 6.06 -15.95
CA ALA A 433 -2.14 5.56 -17.28
C ALA A 433 -1.49 4.20 -17.60
N TYR A 434 -0.36 3.88 -16.97
CA TYR A 434 0.41 2.66 -17.24
C TYR A 434 0.26 1.59 -16.17
N PHE A 435 -0.02 1.98 -14.92
CA PHE A 435 0.08 1.07 -13.78
C PHE A 435 -1.21 0.88 -12.98
N SER A 436 -2.27 1.67 -13.19
CA SER A 436 -3.49 1.61 -12.33
C SER A 436 -4.40 0.40 -12.59
N THR A 437 -4.53 -0.05 -13.84
CA THR A 437 -5.59 -1.01 -14.20
C THR A 437 -5.23 -2.42 -13.76
N GLY A 438 -5.82 -2.87 -12.65
CA GLY A 438 -5.62 -4.22 -12.11
C GLY A 438 -4.60 -4.29 -10.98
N PHE A 439 -3.63 -3.36 -10.95
CA PHE A 439 -2.73 -3.15 -9.81
C PHE A 439 -3.54 -2.72 -8.59
N ASP A 440 -4.44 -1.75 -8.68
CA ASP A 440 -5.28 -1.32 -7.55
C ASP A 440 -6.09 -2.47 -6.93
N THR A 441 -6.51 -3.46 -7.72
CA THR A 441 -7.22 -4.64 -7.20
C THR A 441 -6.25 -5.62 -6.53
N LEU A 442 -5.06 -5.80 -7.07
CA LEU A 442 -4.04 -6.65 -6.46
C LEU A 442 -3.44 -5.98 -5.23
N GLU A 443 -3.01 -4.73 -5.31
CA GLU A 443 -2.64 -3.85 -4.22
C GLU A 443 -3.72 -3.88 -3.16
N LYS A 444 -4.99 -3.59 -3.47
CA LYS A 444 -6.05 -3.67 -2.46
C LYS A 444 -6.20 -5.06 -1.86
N LYS A 445 -6.16 -6.14 -2.63
CA LYS A 445 -6.23 -7.51 -2.07
C LYS A 445 -5.02 -7.87 -1.24
N PHE A 446 -3.84 -7.41 -1.65
CA PHE A 446 -2.57 -7.65 -1.02
C PHE A 446 -2.38 -6.76 0.21
N GLU A 447 -2.91 -5.55 0.20
CA GLU A 447 -3.05 -4.66 1.33
C GLU A 447 -4.14 -5.14 2.27
N GLU A 448 -5.28 -5.63 1.81
CA GLU A 448 -6.30 -6.22 2.69
C GLU A 448 -5.72 -7.46 3.38
N PHE A 449 -4.98 -8.27 2.62
CA PHE A 449 -4.16 -9.34 3.14
C PHE A 449 -3.12 -8.77 4.12
N LEU A 450 -2.15 -7.94 3.74
CA LEU A 450 -1.12 -7.37 4.64
C LEU A 450 -1.70 -6.60 5.84
N LYS A 451 -2.82 -5.89 5.69
CA LYS A 451 -3.55 -5.22 6.78
C LYS A 451 -4.21 -6.23 7.71
N SER A 452 -4.51 -7.44 7.24
CA SER A 452 -4.81 -8.59 8.11
C SER A 452 -3.59 -9.06 8.91
N PHE A 453 -2.41 -8.46 8.69
CA PHE A 453 -1.17 -8.67 9.44
C PHE A 453 -0.77 -7.47 10.33
N GLU A 454 -1.41 -6.30 10.21
CA GLU A 454 -0.93 -5.06 10.83
C GLU A 454 -1.83 -4.51 11.95
N LYS A 455 -2.84 -5.27 12.42
CA LYS A 455 -3.78 -4.81 13.45
C LYS A 455 -3.67 -5.51 14.78
#